data_AF-A0A754B344-F1
#
_entry.id   AF-A0A754B344-F1
#
_cell.length_a   1.000
_cell.length_b   1.000
_cell.length_c   1.000
_cell.angle_alpha   90.00
_cell.angle_beta   90.00
_cell.angle_gamma   90.00
#
_symmetry.space_group_name_H-M   'P 1'
#
loop_
_entity.id
_entity.type
_entity.pdbx_description
1 polymer ?
#
loop_
_entity_poly.entity_id
_entity_poly.type
_entity_poly.pdbx_seq_one_letter_code
_entity_poly.pdbx_strand_id
1 'polypeptide(L)'
;MSVKKRNDFLISINMDAGNEYSEYNFLMPYKFSQSYNDYLSISGRMIIIKGSRVNKLNVGQVINNHNSEINNQITKALCLYFCTNEIICKINNIKIECDNEKPFSYTSSELNQLTNSVVATPLLNNLDNDSLRIILESTPKGRAYYYALTHLIRALTLENEYDSFEKVWKAFNSIYKEITGKSNDHDCLREMREFILNNSENLPLSMSYCKKLTMAKIREHMTWNKMILNDFPTISNTKAYRDFILRYTDKRIMGIARESTIRNEFLAQKDFLEVVQNHMDNNLKTINDAEIVSILCIKYMYYLRNKTIHGEHIDAGFRVSPSNAPSGNIKWCKKILILLLCDLFNLNR
;
A
#
# COMPACT_ATOMS: atom_id res chain seq x y z
N MET A 1 23.04 29.10 29.52
CA MET A 1 22.81 28.73 28.11
C MET A 1 22.10 29.89 27.44
N SER A 2 22.63 30.48 26.36
CA SER A 2 21.90 31.53 25.65
C SER A 2 20.72 30.91 24.92
N VAL A 3 19.52 31.44 25.16
CA VAL A 3 18.32 31.05 24.40
C VAL A 3 18.51 31.62 23.00
N LYS A 4 18.83 30.76 22.02
CA LYS A 4 18.88 31.18 20.62
C LYS A 4 17.50 31.70 20.24
N LYS A 5 17.44 32.93 19.72
CA LYS A 5 16.21 33.49 19.13
C LYS A 5 15.67 32.49 18.10
N ARG A 6 14.39 32.17 18.21
CA ARG A 6 13.69 31.32 17.25
C ARG A 6 12.79 32.20 16.39
N ASN A 7 12.51 31.72 15.19
CA ASN A 7 11.66 32.37 14.21
C ASN A 7 10.41 31.51 14.07
N ASP A 8 9.27 32.11 14.34
CA ASP A 8 7.99 31.45 14.22
C ASP A 8 7.56 31.42 12.76
N PHE A 9 6.83 30.36 12.41
CA PHE A 9 6.28 30.18 11.08
C PHE A 9 4.87 29.62 11.14
N LEU A 10 4.10 29.95 10.10
CA LEU A 10 2.75 29.46 9.87
C LEU A 10 2.60 29.09 8.39
N ILE A 11 2.18 27.86 8.14
CA ILE A 11 1.82 27.38 6.81
C ILE A 11 0.34 27.05 6.85
N SER A 12 -0.43 27.71 5.98
CA SER A 12 -1.85 27.50 5.81
C SER A 12 -2.11 26.93 4.42
N ILE A 13 -2.77 25.78 4.34
CA ILE A 13 -3.14 25.14 3.08
C ILE A 13 -4.66 25.08 3.04
N ASN A 14 -5.25 25.68 2.02
CA ASN A 14 -6.67 25.58 1.75
C ASN A 14 -6.90 24.55 0.63
N MET A 15 -7.72 23.56 0.93
CA MET A 15 -8.06 22.46 0.03
C MET A 15 -9.37 22.76 -0.70
N ASP A 16 -9.59 22.13 -1.84
CA ASP A 16 -10.80 22.37 -2.65
C ASP A 16 -12.08 21.82 -2.01
N ALA A 17 -11.97 20.64 -1.40
CA ALA A 17 -13.05 19.93 -0.75
C ALA A 17 -12.58 19.27 0.55
N GLY A 18 -13.45 19.21 1.55
CA GLY A 18 -13.19 18.64 2.88
C GLY A 18 -14.49 18.44 3.64
N ASN A 19 -14.46 17.61 4.68
CA ASN A 19 -15.55 17.37 5.60
C ASN A 19 -15.50 18.42 6.72
N GLU A 20 -16.52 19.26 6.83
CA GLU A 20 -16.60 20.36 7.82
C GLU A 20 -16.51 19.88 9.29
N TYR A 21 -16.86 18.62 9.54
CA TYR A 21 -16.77 18.01 10.87
C TYR A 21 -15.43 17.31 11.15
N SER A 22 -14.53 17.27 10.16
CA SER A 22 -13.20 16.70 10.38
C SER A 22 -12.39 17.60 11.30
N GLU A 23 -11.81 17.01 12.34
CA GLU A 23 -10.86 17.67 13.21
C GLU A 23 -9.74 16.70 13.56
N TYR A 24 -8.50 17.14 13.37
CA TYR A 24 -7.32 16.39 13.76
C TYR A 24 -6.21 17.34 14.19
N ASN A 25 -5.66 17.13 15.37
CA ASN A 25 -4.59 17.96 15.92
C ASN A 25 -3.45 17.08 16.41
N PHE A 26 -2.21 17.44 16.10
CA PHE A 26 -1.04 16.64 16.47
C PHE A 26 0.24 17.47 16.65
N LEU A 27 1.11 17.03 17.55
CA LEU A 27 2.45 17.60 17.72
C LEU A 27 3.46 16.76 16.93
N MET A 28 3.85 17.25 15.76
CA MET A 28 4.78 16.59 14.84
C MET A 28 6.23 16.71 15.34
N PRO A 29 6.89 15.60 15.71
CA PRO A 29 8.31 15.61 15.95
C PRO A 29 9.06 15.81 14.62
N TYR A 30 10.26 16.36 14.71
CA TYR A 30 11.11 16.56 13.53
C TYR A 30 12.57 16.19 13.81
N LYS A 31 13.24 15.65 12.79
CA LYS A 31 14.50 14.90 12.90
C LYS A 31 15.60 15.55 13.75
N PHE A 32 15.70 16.88 13.73
CA PHE A 32 16.79 17.64 14.35
C PHE A 32 16.42 18.25 15.71
N SER A 33 15.33 17.80 16.33
CA SER A 33 14.86 18.31 17.61
C SER A 33 14.38 17.21 18.53
N GLN A 34 14.91 17.22 19.75
CA GLN A 34 14.48 16.35 20.84
C GLN A 34 13.46 17.03 21.78
N SER A 35 13.30 18.35 21.70
CA SER A 35 12.54 19.15 22.68
C SER A 35 11.50 20.10 22.08
N TYR A 36 11.48 20.24 20.76
CA TYR A 36 10.50 21.04 20.03
C TYR A 36 9.79 20.19 18.98
N ASN A 37 8.50 20.47 18.81
CA ASN A 37 7.62 19.87 17.82
C ASN A 37 6.95 20.99 17.01
N ASP A 38 6.48 20.66 15.82
CA ASP A 38 5.53 21.52 15.11
C ASP A 38 4.11 21.10 15.44
N TYR A 39 3.19 22.04 15.37
CA TYR A 39 1.78 21.78 15.55
C TYR A 39 1.11 21.63 14.19
N LEU A 40 0.45 20.50 13.97
CA LEU A 40 -0.44 20.23 12.86
C LEU A 40 -1.89 20.34 13.34
N SER A 41 -2.71 21.03 12.56
CA SER A 41 -4.17 21.01 12.69
C SER A 41 -4.81 20.84 11.31
N ILE A 42 -5.79 19.96 11.24
CA ILE A 42 -6.66 19.75 10.09
C ILE A 42 -8.07 20.04 10.57
N SER A 43 -8.77 20.95 9.91
CA SER A 43 -10.16 21.27 10.20
C SER A 43 -10.88 21.67 8.93
N GLY A 44 -11.94 20.93 8.58
CA GLY A 44 -12.69 21.17 7.36
C GLY A 44 -11.77 21.09 6.13
N ARG A 45 -11.64 22.22 5.43
CA ARG A 45 -10.80 22.37 4.23
C ARG A 45 -9.39 22.88 4.51
N MET A 46 -9.05 23.10 5.77
CA MET A 46 -7.82 23.78 6.16
C MET A 46 -6.84 22.80 6.77
N ILE A 47 -5.58 22.92 6.34
CA ILE A 47 -4.42 22.36 7.04
C ILE A 47 -3.59 23.53 7.55
N ILE A 48 -3.27 23.51 8.83
CA ILE A 48 -2.40 24.48 9.49
C ILE A 48 -1.18 23.73 10.04
N ILE A 49 0.02 24.17 9.65
CA ILE A 49 1.27 23.76 10.28
C ILE A 49 1.90 25.01 10.88
N LYS A 50 2.14 25.02 12.18
CA LYS A 50 2.83 26.12 12.87
C LYS A 50 3.92 25.62 13.77
N GLY A 51 4.96 26.41 13.93
CA GLY A 51 6.08 26.04 14.77
C GLY A 51 7.11 27.14 14.86
N SER A 52 8.25 26.78 15.42
CA SER A 52 9.34 27.73 15.66
C SER A 52 10.67 27.06 15.31
N ARG A 53 11.58 27.78 14.66
CA ARG A 53 12.89 27.26 14.20
C ARG A 53 14.04 28.19 14.55
N VAL A 54 15.19 27.61 14.89
CA VAL A 54 16.43 28.39 15.15
C VAL A 54 16.87 29.12 13.88
N ASN A 55 16.87 28.42 12.75
CA ASN A 55 17.16 29.02 11.45
C ASN A 55 15.86 29.55 10.84
N LYS A 56 15.94 30.74 10.25
CA LYS A 56 14.85 31.34 9.50
C LYS A 56 14.50 30.48 8.29
N LEU A 57 13.20 30.33 7.99
CA LEU A 57 12.77 29.63 6.79
C LEU A 57 13.00 30.50 5.55
N ASN A 58 13.51 29.91 4.48
CA ASN A 58 13.47 30.55 3.17
C ASN A 58 12.08 30.32 2.56
N VAL A 59 11.15 31.23 2.80
CA VAL A 59 9.72 31.06 2.46
C VAL A 59 9.48 30.71 0.98
N GLY A 60 10.28 31.26 0.06
CA GLY A 60 10.17 30.98 -1.38
C GLY A 60 10.73 29.62 -1.83
N GLN A 61 11.44 28.90 -0.96
CA GLN A 61 12.02 27.59 -1.26
C GLN A 61 11.36 26.44 -0.48
N VAL A 62 10.44 26.72 0.45
CA VAL A 62 9.78 25.71 1.29
C VAL A 62 9.09 24.63 0.44
N ILE A 63 8.40 25.02 -0.63
CA ILE A 63 7.69 24.08 -1.51
C ILE A 63 8.63 23.35 -2.49
N ASN A 64 9.71 24.01 -2.91
CA ASN A 64 10.62 23.49 -3.94
C ASN A 64 11.76 22.63 -3.37
N ASN A 65 12.01 22.68 -2.06
CA ASN A 65 13.02 21.86 -1.41
C ASN A 65 12.42 20.56 -0.86
N HIS A 66 12.30 19.55 -1.73
CA HIS A 66 11.75 18.23 -1.40
C HIS A 66 12.54 17.45 -0.33
N ASN A 67 13.79 17.84 -0.07
CA ASN A 67 14.61 17.24 0.97
C ASN A 67 14.46 17.95 2.32
N SER A 68 13.73 19.06 2.38
CA SER A 68 13.53 19.81 3.62
C SER A 68 12.51 19.14 4.54
N GLU A 69 12.75 19.27 5.84
CA GLU A 69 11.85 18.77 6.87
C GLU A 69 10.44 19.38 6.75
N ILE A 70 10.35 20.67 6.45
CA ILE A 70 9.06 21.36 6.28
C ILE A 70 8.30 20.82 5.08
N ASN A 71 8.95 20.56 3.94
CA ASN A 71 8.29 19.98 2.78
C ASN A 71 7.77 18.55 3.05
N ASN A 72 8.55 17.76 3.79
CA ASN A 72 8.12 16.44 4.25
C ASN A 72 6.90 16.54 5.18
N GLN A 73 6.89 17.51 6.10
CA GLN A 73 5.73 17.75 6.98
C GLN A 73 4.49 18.19 6.21
N ILE A 74 4.62 19.07 5.23
CA ILE A 74 3.52 19.45 4.32
C ILE A 74 2.96 18.20 3.64
N THR A 75 3.83 17.34 3.10
CA THR A 75 3.39 16.14 2.38
C THR A 75 2.71 15.13 3.32
N LYS A 76 3.25 14.92 4.52
CA LYS A 76 2.62 14.08 5.56
C LYS A 76 1.26 14.63 5.97
N ALA A 77 1.15 15.94 6.18
CA ALA A 77 -0.10 16.61 6.52
C ALA A 77 -1.14 16.48 5.40
N LEU A 78 -0.75 16.59 4.14
CA LEU A 78 -1.63 16.32 2.99
C LEU A 78 -2.12 14.86 2.98
N CYS A 79 -1.24 13.90 3.26
CA CYS A 79 -1.66 12.49 3.34
C CYS A 79 -2.69 12.26 4.44
N LEU A 80 -2.46 12.80 5.64
CA LEU A 80 -3.44 12.74 6.73
C LEU A 80 -4.74 13.45 6.37
N TYR A 81 -4.66 14.64 5.78
CA TYR A 81 -5.84 15.37 5.34
C TYR A 81 -6.73 14.51 4.46
N PHE A 82 -6.16 13.84 3.45
CA PHE A 82 -6.91 13.00 2.55
C PHE A 82 -7.58 11.82 3.26
N CYS A 83 -6.89 11.19 4.22
CA CYS A 83 -7.47 10.11 5.02
C CYS A 83 -8.56 10.61 5.97
N THR A 84 -8.28 11.65 6.75
CA THR A 84 -9.21 12.20 7.76
C THR A 84 -10.46 12.79 7.14
N ASN A 85 -10.37 13.34 5.92
CA ASN A 85 -11.52 13.86 5.17
C ASN A 85 -12.13 12.84 4.20
N GLU A 86 -11.55 11.63 4.10
CA GLU A 86 -12.00 10.56 3.20
C GLU A 86 -12.09 10.99 1.71
N ILE A 87 -11.28 11.97 1.32
CA ILE A 87 -11.37 12.65 0.03
C ILE A 87 -9.99 13.02 -0.47
N ILE A 88 -9.73 12.83 -1.77
CA ILE A 88 -8.51 13.30 -2.43
C ILE A 88 -8.92 14.43 -3.36
N CYS A 89 -8.35 15.62 -3.16
CA CYS A 89 -8.75 16.82 -3.87
C CYS A 89 -7.54 17.72 -4.16
N LYS A 90 -7.79 18.81 -4.90
CA LYS A 90 -6.78 19.82 -5.20
C LYS A 90 -6.45 20.70 -4.01
N ILE A 91 -5.25 21.26 -4.06
CA ILE A 91 -4.85 22.39 -3.23
C ILE A 91 -5.32 23.67 -3.93
N ASN A 92 -6.11 24.50 -3.25
CA ASN A 92 -6.57 25.79 -3.78
C ASN A 92 -5.50 26.86 -3.60
N ASN A 93 -4.90 26.93 -2.41
CA ASN A 93 -3.74 27.77 -2.17
C ASN A 93 -2.90 27.26 -0.99
N ILE A 94 -1.63 27.64 -0.99
CA ILE A 94 -0.73 27.53 0.15
C ILE A 94 -0.25 28.93 0.49
N LYS A 95 -0.31 29.31 1.77
CA LYS A 95 0.26 30.56 2.30
C LYS A 95 1.30 30.21 3.37
N ILE A 96 2.46 30.86 3.29
CA ILE A 96 3.61 30.65 4.18
C ILE A 96 4.00 31.99 4.79
N GLU A 97 4.06 32.04 6.11
CA GLU A 97 4.38 33.21 6.91
C GLU A 97 5.54 32.86 7.85
N CYS A 98 6.50 33.77 7.97
CA CYS A 98 7.64 33.66 8.87
C CYS A 98 7.93 35.04 9.46
N ASP A 99 8.40 35.08 10.70
CA ASP A 99 8.70 36.33 11.40
C ASP A 99 9.53 37.32 10.56
N ASN A 100 9.02 38.54 10.45
CA ASN A 100 9.67 39.65 9.75
C ASN A 100 9.98 39.35 8.26
N GLU A 101 9.20 38.48 7.61
CA GLU A 101 9.19 38.32 6.14
C GLU A 101 7.83 38.62 5.55
N LYS A 102 7.84 39.03 4.29
CA LYS A 102 6.61 39.13 3.51
C LYS A 102 6.05 37.71 3.32
N PRO A 103 4.74 37.48 3.58
CA PRO A 103 4.11 36.21 3.28
C PRO A 103 4.33 35.79 1.82
N PHE A 104 4.55 34.50 1.61
CA PHE A 104 4.64 33.90 0.29
C PHE A 104 3.43 33.00 0.06
N SER A 105 2.82 33.05 -1.12
CA SER A 105 1.66 32.24 -1.45
C SER A 105 1.79 31.60 -2.82
N TYR A 106 1.21 30.41 -2.95
CA TYR A 106 1.04 29.70 -4.22
C TYR A 106 -0.46 29.49 -4.45
N THR A 107 -0.92 29.80 -5.65
CA THR A 107 -2.26 29.47 -6.14
C THR A 107 -2.31 28.04 -6.69
N SER A 108 -3.52 27.51 -6.87
CA SER A 108 -3.73 26.16 -7.40
C SER A 108 -3.01 25.89 -8.73
N SER A 109 -2.96 26.89 -9.63
CA SER A 109 -2.32 26.78 -10.95
C SER A 109 -0.80 26.78 -10.90
N GLU A 110 -0.19 27.25 -9.81
CA GLU A 110 1.27 27.27 -9.63
C GLU A 110 1.80 25.98 -9.01
N LEU A 111 0.91 25.09 -8.58
CA LEU A 111 1.24 23.86 -7.86
C LEU A 111 1.09 22.63 -8.77
N ASN A 112 2.00 21.68 -8.62
CA ASN A 112 1.82 20.35 -9.19
C ASN A 112 0.77 19.58 -8.36
N GLN A 113 -0.42 19.39 -8.94
CA GLN A 113 -1.56 18.78 -8.25
C GLN A 113 -1.50 17.25 -8.33
N LEU A 114 -1.87 16.58 -7.23
CA LEU A 114 -1.96 15.12 -7.20
C LEU A 114 -3.08 14.60 -8.13
N THR A 115 -4.20 15.31 -8.17
CA THR A 115 -5.38 14.97 -8.97
C THR A 115 -6.01 16.23 -9.56
N ASN A 116 -6.68 16.08 -10.70
CA ASN A 116 -7.45 17.16 -11.31
C ASN A 116 -8.93 17.17 -10.91
N SER A 117 -9.39 16.11 -10.26
CA SER A 117 -10.77 15.90 -9.84
C SER A 117 -10.82 15.52 -8.36
N VAL A 118 -11.99 15.73 -7.75
CA VAL A 118 -12.29 15.24 -6.42
C VAL A 118 -12.53 13.73 -6.48
N VAL A 119 -11.79 12.97 -5.70
CA VAL A 119 -11.91 11.52 -5.58
C VAL A 119 -12.35 11.18 -4.17
N ALA A 120 -13.63 10.87 -3.99
CA ALA A 120 -14.15 10.27 -2.78
C ALA A 120 -14.13 8.74 -2.91
N THR A 121 -13.55 8.04 -1.94
CA THR A 121 -13.48 6.58 -1.98
C THR A 121 -13.69 5.98 -0.60
N PRO A 122 -14.61 5.01 -0.45
CA PRO A 122 -14.86 4.34 0.82
C PRO A 122 -13.67 3.49 1.29
N LEU A 123 -12.62 3.37 0.47
CA LEU A 123 -11.37 2.71 0.87
C LEU A 123 -10.61 3.50 1.93
N LEU A 124 -10.67 4.83 1.92
CA LEU A 124 -10.00 5.67 2.91
C LEU A 124 -10.63 5.49 4.30
N ASN A 125 -11.94 5.23 4.36
CA ASN A 125 -12.70 4.96 5.59
C ASN A 125 -12.20 3.70 6.34
N ASN A 126 -11.45 2.83 5.66
CA ASN A 126 -10.87 1.65 6.30
C ASN A 126 -9.54 1.94 7.00
N LEU A 127 -8.98 3.14 6.85
CA LEU A 127 -7.76 3.55 7.53
C LEU A 127 -8.10 4.22 8.85
N ASP A 128 -7.55 3.70 9.92
CA ASP A 128 -7.72 4.21 11.27
C ASP A 128 -6.83 5.46 11.48
N ASN A 129 -7.45 6.60 11.78
CA ASN A 129 -6.75 7.89 11.91
C ASN A 129 -5.66 7.89 12.99
N ASP A 130 -5.84 7.13 14.08
CA ASP A 130 -4.85 7.03 15.15
C ASP A 130 -3.65 6.19 14.69
N SER A 131 -3.90 5.09 14.00
CA SER A 131 -2.85 4.25 13.40
C SER A 131 -2.01 5.00 12.37
N LEU A 132 -2.60 5.99 11.68
CA LEU A 132 -1.89 6.83 10.71
C LEU A 132 -0.87 7.78 11.34
N ARG A 133 -0.88 7.99 12.67
CA ARG A 133 0.13 8.79 13.38
C ARG A 133 1.56 8.31 13.12
N ILE A 134 1.74 7.02 12.84
CA ILE A 134 3.05 6.42 12.51
C ILE A 134 3.78 7.18 11.38
N ILE A 135 3.06 7.75 10.41
CA ILE A 135 3.68 8.47 9.29
C ILE A 135 4.34 9.78 9.74
N LEU A 136 3.89 10.35 10.86
CA LEU A 136 4.43 11.59 11.43
C LEU A 136 5.77 11.36 12.12
N GLU A 137 6.07 10.13 12.51
CA GLU A 137 7.34 9.81 13.14
C GLU A 137 8.54 10.00 12.22
N SER A 138 9.69 10.28 12.83
CA SER A 138 11.00 10.38 12.15
C SER A 138 11.81 9.07 12.28
N THR A 139 11.13 7.93 12.38
CA THR A 139 11.72 6.59 12.50
C THR A 139 11.81 5.89 11.12
N PRO A 140 12.64 4.84 10.95
CA PRO A 140 12.62 4.00 9.73
C PRO A 140 11.23 3.46 9.43
N LYS A 141 10.54 2.93 10.45
CA LYS A 141 9.15 2.50 10.39
C LYS A 141 8.22 3.62 9.90
N GLY A 142 8.24 4.78 10.56
CA GLY A 142 7.42 5.92 10.16
C GLY A 142 7.66 6.35 8.71
N ARG A 143 8.91 6.30 8.24
CA ARG A 143 9.24 6.57 6.83
C ARG A 143 8.67 5.52 5.88
N ALA A 144 8.77 4.23 6.21
CA ALA A 144 8.22 3.16 5.40
C ALA A 144 6.71 3.29 5.22
N TYR A 145 5.99 3.60 6.30
CA TYR A 145 4.54 3.81 6.27
C TYR A 145 4.14 5.12 5.57
N TYR A 146 4.92 6.19 5.74
CA TYR A 146 4.75 7.43 4.99
C TYR A 146 4.87 7.20 3.46
N TYR A 147 5.94 6.52 3.02
CA TYR A 147 6.11 6.19 1.60
C TYR A 147 4.99 5.28 1.10
N ALA A 148 4.57 4.30 1.90
CA ALA A 148 3.44 3.45 1.55
C ALA A 148 2.16 4.26 1.32
N LEU A 149 1.87 5.21 2.21
CA LEU A 149 0.66 6.01 2.12
C LEU A 149 0.67 6.94 0.90
N THR A 150 1.80 7.57 0.58
CA THR A 150 1.90 8.40 -0.65
C THR A 150 1.64 7.57 -1.91
N HIS A 151 2.16 6.35 -1.97
CA HIS A 151 1.89 5.43 -3.09
C HIS A 151 0.44 4.98 -3.14
N LEU A 152 -0.17 4.64 -1.99
CA LEU A 152 -1.56 4.24 -1.91
C LEU A 152 -2.49 5.37 -2.39
N ILE A 153 -2.31 6.59 -1.88
CA ILE A 153 -3.13 7.75 -2.27
C ILE A 153 -2.96 8.02 -3.78
N ARG A 154 -1.73 7.97 -4.31
CA ARG A 154 -1.51 8.09 -5.76
C ARG A 154 -2.21 6.98 -6.55
N ALA A 155 -2.23 5.74 -6.05
CA ALA A 155 -2.93 4.64 -6.72
C ALA A 155 -4.43 4.92 -6.89
N LEU A 156 -5.04 5.59 -5.91
CA LEU A 156 -6.48 5.91 -5.88
C LEU A 156 -6.86 7.03 -6.87
N THR A 157 -5.90 7.81 -7.36
CA THR A 157 -6.16 8.89 -8.34
C THR A 157 -5.84 8.49 -9.79
N LEU A 158 -5.30 7.30 -10.02
CA LEU A 158 -4.88 6.85 -11.34
C LEU A 158 -6.03 6.12 -12.05
N GLU A 159 -6.33 6.53 -13.28
CA GLU A 159 -7.35 5.90 -14.13
C GLU A 159 -6.87 4.57 -14.72
N ASN A 160 -5.59 4.49 -15.09
CA ASN A 160 -5.00 3.26 -15.60
C ASN A 160 -4.85 2.23 -14.47
N GLU A 161 -5.51 1.07 -14.62
CA GLU A 161 -5.53 0.02 -13.59
C GLU A 161 -4.15 -0.63 -13.35
N TYR A 162 -3.28 -0.70 -14.35
CA TYR A 162 -1.93 -1.25 -14.20
C TYR A 162 -1.03 -0.28 -13.43
N ASP A 163 -1.04 1.00 -13.79
CA ASP A 163 -0.27 2.03 -13.08
C ASP A 163 -0.76 2.14 -11.63
N SER A 164 -2.09 2.10 -11.44
CA SER A 164 -2.72 2.07 -10.12
C SER A 164 -2.24 0.85 -9.31
N PHE A 165 -2.31 -0.36 -9.88
CA PHE A 165 -1.83 -1.57 -9.21
C PHE A 165 -0.33 -1.53 -8.90
N GLU A 166 0.51 -1.00 -9.79
CA GLU A 166 1.93 -0.81 -9.51
C GLU A 166 2.15 0.06 -8.27
N LYS A 167 1.39 1.16 -8.14
CA LYS A 167 1.48 2.02 -6.95
C LYS A 167 0.99 1.30 -5.69
N VAL A 168 -0.08 0.52 -5.75
CA VAL A 168 -0.51 -0.32 -4.62
C VAL A 168 0.58 -1.35 -4.25
N TRP A 169 1.22 -1.98 -5.24
CA TRP A 169 2.32 -2.90 -4.99
C TRP A 169 3.53 -2.21 -4.36
N LYS A 170 3.88 -0.99 -4.79
CA LYS A 170 4.93 -0.17 -4.18
C LYS A 170 4.60 0.19 -2.73
N ALA A 171 3.33 0.49 -2.44
CA ALA A 171 2.87 0.70 -1.07
C ALA A 171 3.07 -0.55 -0.21
N PHE A 172 2.66 -1.71 -0.74
CA PHE A 172 2.84 -2.99 -0.07
C PHE A 172 4.31 -3.34 0.15
N ASN A 173 5.17 -3.11 -0.85
CA ASN A 173 6.62 -3.32 -0.78
C ASN A 173 7.28 -2.53 0.35
N SER A 174 6.90 -1.27 0.51
CA SER A 174 7.41 -0.43 1.58
C SER A 174 7.09 -1.00 2.96
N ILE A 175 5.84 -1.46 3.17
CA ILE A 175 5.40 -2.01 4.47
C ILE A 175 5.98 -3.40 4.74
N TYR A 176 5.93 -4.34 3.78
CA TYR A 176 6.38 -5.70 4.09
C TYR A 176 7.89 -5.76 4.35
N LYS A 177 8.69 -4.86 3.75
CA LYS A 177 10.14 -4.79 4.04
C LYS A 177 10.40 -4.35 5.47
N GLU A 178 9.62 -3.38 5.94
CA GLU A 178 9.69 -2.93 7.33
C GLU A 178 9.24 -4.03 8.31
N ILE A 179 8.11 -4.70 8.04
CA ILE A 179 7.59 -5.78 8.90
C ILE A 179 8.58 -6.95 9.00
N THR A 180 9.19 -7.34 7.89
CA THR A 180 10.03 -8.54 7.83
C THR A 180 11.52 -8.28 8.13
N GLY A 181 11.96 -7.02 8.03
CA GLY A 181 13.37 -6.64 8.16
C GLY A 181 14.30 -7.23 7.09
N LYS A 182 13.75 -7.79 6.00
CA LYS A 182 14.53 -8.40 4.91
C LYS A 182 14.71 -7.43 3.74
N SER A 183 15.73 -7.67 2.92
CA SER A 183 16.08 -6.81 1.78
C SER A 183 15.69 -7.38 0.41
N ASN A 184 15.64 -8.70 0.25
CA ASN A 184 15.27 -9.35 -1.00
C ASN A 184 13.79 -9.77 -0.99
N ASP A 185 13.12 -9.60 -2.14
CA ASP A 185 11.67 -9.83 -2.26
C ASP A 185 11.27 -11.28 -1.93
N HIS A 186 12.11 -12.28 -2.24
CA HIS A 186 11.78 -13.69 -1.98
C HIS A 186 11.63 -13.98 -0.49
N ASP A 187 12.63 -13.58 0.31
CA ASP A 187 12.59 -13.76 1.76
C ASP A 187 11.51 -12.89 2.40
N CYS A 188 11.35 -11.63 1.97
CA CYS A 188 10.27 -10.76 2.42
C CYS A 188 8.89 -11.43 2.24
N LEU A 189 8.61 -11.96 1.05
CA LEU A 189 7.31 -12.56 0.76
C LEU A 189 7.10 -13.88 1.50
N ARG A 190 8.15 -14.68 1.75
CA ARG A 190 8.06 -15.87 2.60
C ARG A 190 7.67 -15.51 4.03
N GLU A 191 8.40 -14.57 4.65
CA GLU A 191 8.15 -14.10 6.01
C GLU A 191 6.78 -13.40 6.12
N MET A 192 6.39 -12.63 5.10
CA MET A 192 5.09 -11.97 5.06
C MET A 192 3.94 -12.97 5.00
N ARG A 193 4.10 -14.11 4.33
CA ARG A 193 3.13 -15.21 4.39
C ARG A 193 2.99 -15.72 5.83
N GLU A 194 4.11 -16.01 6.50
CA GLU A 194 4.09 -16.51 7.89
C GLU A 194 3.44 -15.49 8.82
N PHE A 195 3.75 -14.20 8.64
CA PHE A 195 3.11 -13.11 9.36
C PHE A 195 1.57 -13.12 9.17
N ILE A 196 1.07 -13.22 7.93
CA ILE A 196 -0.38 -13.24 7.66
C ILE A 196 -1.06 -14.44 8.33
N LEU A 197 -0.43 -15.61 8.28
CA LEU A 197 -0.99 -16.82 8.89
C LEU A 197 -1.03 -16.72 10.41
N ASN A 198 0.02 -16.17 11.02
CA ASN A 198 0.14 -16.09 12.48
C ASN A 198 -0.64 -14.90 13.08
N ASN A 199 -1.04 -13.91 12.28
CA ASN A 199 -1.70 -12.70 12.75
C ASN A 199 -3.07 -12.48 12.10
N SER A 200 -3.71 -13.53 11.59
CA SER A 200 -4.94 -13.41 10.79
C SER A 200 -6.10 -12.71 11.52
N GLU A 201 -6.16 -12.84 12.84
CA GLU A 201 -7.16 -12.15 13.68
C GLU A 201 -7.03 -10.62 13.66
N ASN A 202 -5.83 -10.11 13.40
CA ASN A 202 -5.52 -8.69 13.32
C ASN A 202 -5.61 -8.15 11.88
N LEU A 203 -6.09 -8.96 10.93
CA LEU A 203 -6.26 -8.58 9.51
C LEU A 203 -7.74 -8.65 9.06
N PRO A 204 -8.69 -8.00 9.79
CA PRO A 204 -10.11 -8.24 9.62
C PRO A 204 -10.67 -7.87 8.22
N LEU A 205 -10.12 -6.85 7.55
CA LEU A 205 -10.66 -6.38 6.26
C LEU A 205 -10.38 -7.38 5.15
N SER A 206 -9.11 -7.77 5.00
CA SER A 206 -8.67 -8.76 4.02
C SER A 206 -9.26 -10.14 4.30
N MET A 207 -9.31 -10.54 5.58
CA MET A 207 -9.90 -11.82 6.00
C MET A 207 -11.41 -11.87 5.71
N SER A 208 -12.17 -10.82 6.06
CA SER A 208 -13.61 -10.75 5.78
C SER A 208 -13.92 -10.79 4.27
N TYR A 209 -13.07 -10.18 3.46
CA TYR A 209 -13.20 -10.26 2.00
C TYR A 209 -12.93 -11.68 1.49
N CYS A 210 -11.80 -12.28 1.89
CA CYS A 210 -11.38 -13.60 1.43
C CYS A 210 -12.30 -14.73 1.91
N LYS A 211 -12.90 -14.59 3.11
CA LYS A 211 -13.91 -15.52 3.64
C LYS A 211 -15.12 -15.70 2.72
N LYS A 212 -15.50 -14.66 1.98
CA LYS A 212 -16.64 -14.67 1.06
C LYS A 212 -16.31 -15.27 -0.31
N LEU A 213 -15.02 -15.53 -0.60
CA LEU A 213 -14.60 -16.05 -1.89
C LEU A 213 -14.88 -17.54 -2.01
N THR A 214 -15.52 -17.91 -3.13
CA THR A 214 -15.67 -19.29 -3.56
C THR A 214 -14.49 -19.72 -4.43
N MET A 215 -14.30 -21.02 -4.57
CA MET A 215 -13.32 -21.60 -5.50
C MET A 215 -13.51 -21.06 -6.93
N ALA A 216 -14.75 -21.04 -7.42
CA ALA A 216 -15.09 -20.53 -8.74
C ALA A 216 -14.69 -19.05 -8.89
N LYS A 217 -14.94 -18.22 -7.88
CA LYS A 217 -14.59 -16.80 -7.94
C LYS A 217 -13.08 -16.58 -7.97
N ILE A 218 -12.32 -17.38 -7.22
CA ILE A 218 -10.86 -17.35 -7.29
C ILE A 218 -10.38 -17.78 -8.67
N ARG A 219 -10.93 -18.87 -9.23
CA ARG A 219 -10.58 -19.37 -10.57
C ARG A 219 -10.86 -18.38 -11.69
N GLU A 220 -11.96 -17.64 -11.61
CA GLU A 220 -12.33 -16.62 -12.58
C GLU A 220 -11.25 -15.53 -12.74
N HIS A 221 -10.61 -15.12 -11.64
CA HIS A 221 -9.62 -14.06 -11.63
C HIS A 221 -8.17 -14.55 -11.57
N MET A 222 -7.93 -15.79 -11.16
CA MET A 222 -6.60 -16.35 -11.01
C MET A 222 -6.18 -17.19 -12.22
N THR A 223 -5.15 -16.74 -12.94
CA THR A 223 -4.50 -17.51 -14.02
C THR A 223 -3.55 -18.58 -13.46
N TRP A 224 -4.07 -19.43 -12.55
CA TRP A 224 -3.31 -20.47 -11.84
C TRP A 224 -2.42 -21.28 -12.75
N ASN A 225 -2.95 -21.81 -13.86
CA ASN A 225 -2.18 -22.69 -14.71
C ASN A 225 -0.96 -21.97 -15.32
N LYS A 226 -1.12 -20.70 -15.71
CA LYS A 226 -0.02 -19.88 -16.22
C LYS A 226 1.01 -19.58 -15.13
N MET A 227 0.55 -19.33 -13.90
CA MET A 227 1.45 -19.14 -12.75
C MET A 227 2.28 -20.40 -12.46
N ILE A 228 1.66 -21.58 -12.41
CA ILE A 228 2.38 -22.84 -12.17
C ILE A 228 3.36 -23.15 -13.29
N LEU A 229 2.96 -22.97 -14.56
CA LEU A 229 3.85 -23.20 -15.70
C LEU A 229 5.04 -22.23 -15.70
N ASN A 230 4.84 -20.99 -15.23
CA ASN A 230 5.90 -20.01 -15.08
C ASN A 230 6.87 -20.35 -13.94
N ASP A 231 6.34 -20.69 -12.77
CA ASP A 231 7.15 -20.84 -11.56
C ASP A 231 7.82 -22.22 -11.47
N PHE A 232 7.25 -23.21 -12.14
CA PHE A 232 7.76 -24.58 -12.18
C PHE A 232 7.86 -25.04 -13.64
N PRO A 233 8.80 -24.48 -14.43
CA PRO A 233 8.87 -24.66 -15.87
C PRO A 233 9.32 -26.06 -16.30
N THR A 234 10.10 -26.76 -15.48
CA THR A 234 10.75 -28.02 -15.87
C THR A 234 10.61 -29.12 -14.81
N ILE A 235 10.96 -30.35 -15.18
CA ILE A 235 10.91 -31.53 -14.28
C ILE A 235 11.88 -31.42 -13.09
N SER A 236 12.92 -30.60 -13.16
CA SER A 236 13.81 -30.37 -12.01
C SER A 236 13.10 -29.56 -10.92
N ASN A 237 12.07 -28.80 -11.27
CA ASN A 237 11.28 -27.99 -10.34
C ASN A 237 10.15 -28.78 -9.65
N THR A 238 9.94 -30.06 -9.98
CA THR A 238 8.79 -30.85 -9.49
C THR A 238 8.75 -30.95 -7.97
N LYS A 239 9.89 -31.09 -7.30
CA LYS A 239 9.95 -31.10 -5.83
C LYS A 239 9.42 -29.78 -5.24
N ALA A 240 9.82 -28.65 -5.82
CA ALA A 240 9.35 -27.34 -5.39
C ALA A 240 7.85 -27.15 -5.68
N TYR A 241 7.34 -27.71 -6.79
CA TYR A 241 5.91 -27.70 -7.10
C TYR A 241 5.10 -28.52 -6.08
N ARG A 242 5.54 -29.74 -5.75
CA ARG A 242 4.97 -30.55 -4.67
C ARG A 242 4.93 -29.74 -3.38
N ASP A 243 6.08 -29.20 -2.95
CA ASP A 243 6.18 -28.43 -1.70
C ASP A 243 5.33 -27.16 -1.72
N PHE A 244 5.06 -26.59 -2.90
CA PHE A 244 4.13 -25.48 -3.05
C PHE A 244 2.69 -25.89 -2.77
N ILE A 245 2.22 -27.05 -3.27
CA ILE A 245 0.86 -27.55 -2.99
C ILE A 245 0.71 -27.95 -1.52
N LEU A 246 1.69 -28.69 -0.97
CA LEU A 246 1.66 -29.18 0.42
C LEU A 246 1.64 -28.05 1.46
N ARG A 247 2.03 -26.83 1.08
CA ARG A 247 2.02 -25.65 1.94
C ARG A 247 0.63 -25.07 2.22
N TYR A 248 -0.41 -25.52 1.52
CA TYR A 248 -1.77 -25.02 1.69
C TYR A 248 -2.70 -26.14 2.10
N THR A 249 -3.68 -25.81 2.94
CA THR A 249 -4.69 -26.70 3.47
C THR A 249 -6.12 -26.21 3.16
N ASP A 250 -6.33 -24.97 2.73
CA ASP A 250 -7.67 -24.47 2.42
C ASP A 250 -8.31 -25.24 1.27
N LYS A 251 -9.55 -25.71 1.47
CA LYS A 251 -10.31 -26.51 0.51
C LYS A 251 -10.49 -25.85 -0.85
N ARG A 252 -10.53 -24.51 -0.93
CA ARG A 252 -10.66 -23.79 -2.20
C ARG A 252 -9.35 -23.87 -2.99
N ILE A 253 -8.20 -23.75 -2.33
CA ILE A 253 -6.89 -23.93 -2.97
C ILE A 253 -6.71 -25.39 -3.38
N MET A 254 -7.09 -26.35 -2.53
CA MET A 254 -7.02 -27.78 -2.84
C MET A 254 -7.94 -28.16 -4.01
N GLY A 255 -9.16 -27.62 -4.06
CA GLY A 255 -10.08 -27.82 -5.18
C GLY A 255 -9.50 -27.29 -6.49
N ILE A 256 -8.93 -26.08 -6.46
CA ILE A 256 -8.17 -25.50 -7.57
C ILE A 256 -7.03 -26.42 -7.98
N ALA A 257 -6.17 -26.85 -7.06
CA ALA A 257 -5.05 -27.73 -7.37
C ALA A 257 -5.52 -29.06 -8.01
N ARG A 258 -6.59 -29.66 -7.49
CA ARG A 258 -7.15 -30.93 -8.00
C ARG A 258 -7.70 -30.81 -9.42
N GLU A 259 -8.38 -29.71 -9.74
CA GLU A 259 -8.86 -29.44 -11.11
C GLU A 259 -7.72 -29.10 -12.09
N SER A 260 -6.54 -28.75 -11.59
CA SER A 260 -5.38 -28.43 -12.40
C SER A 260 -4.55 -29.66 -12.69
N THR A 261 -4.71 -30.24 -13.88
CA THR A 261 -3.93 -31.42 -14.30
C THR A 261 -2.51 -31.10 -14.78
N ILE A 262 -2.15 -29.83 -14.82
CA ILE A 262 -0.82 -29.40 -15.24
C ILE A 262 0.24 -29.97 -14.31
N ARG A 263 1.37 -30.41 -14.89
CA ARG A 263 2.50 -31.00 -14.16
C ARG A 263 2.20 -32.31 -13.42
N ASN A 264 1.03 -32.92 -13.58
CA ASN A 264 0.75 -34.25 -13.01
C ASN A 264 1.70 -35.32 -13.55
N GLU A 265 2.04 -35.26 -14.84
CA GLU A 265 3.05 -36.16 -15.43
C GLU A 265 4.41 -36.01 -14.74
N PHE A 266 4.82 -34.77 -14.41
CA PHE A 266 6.07 -34.52 -13.72
C PHE A 266 6.04 -35.04 -12.29
N LEU A 267 4.92 -34.86 -11.59
CA LEU A 267 4.69 -35.41 -10.26
C LEU A 267 4.73 -36.95 -10.28
N ALA A 268 4.12 -37.59 -11.28
CA ALA A 268 4.14 -39.04 -11.45
C ALA A 268 5.56 -39.56 -11.70
N GLN A 269 6.31 -38.93 -12.61
CA GLN A 269 7.70 -39.29 -12.92
C GLN A 269 8.68 -39.10 -11.74
N LYS A 270 8.28 -38.37 -10.70
CA LYS A 270 9.08 -38.14 -9.48
C LYS A 270 8.46 -38.79 -8.25
N ASP A 271 7.48 -39.68 -8.42
CA ASP A 271 6.79 -40.41 -7.35
C ASP A 271 6.17 -39.48 -6.29
N PHE A 272 5.73 -38.28 -6.69
CA PHE A 272 5.11 -37.27 -5.82
C PHE A 272 3.61 -37.14 -6.02
N LEU A 273 3.04 -37.72 -7.08
CA LEU A 273 1.62 -37.54 -7.42
C LEU A 273 0.69 -38.03 -6.30
N GLU A 274 0.93 -39.22 -5.78
CA GLU A 274 0.11 -39.81 -4.71
C GLU A 274 0.18 -38.95 -3.43
N VAL A 275 1.38 -38.49 -3.05
CA VAL A 275 1.58 -37.61 -1.88
C VAL A 275 0.76 -36.32 -2.02
N VAL A 276 0.75 -35.72 -3.21
CA VAL A 276 -0.02 -34.50 -3.49
C VAL A 276 -1.53 -34.79 -3.46
N GLN A 277 -1.99 -35.90 -4.04
CA GLN A 277 -3.40 -36.31 -4.04
C GLN A 277 -3.91 -36.57 -2.62
N ASN A 278 -3.18 -37.36 -1.83
CA ASN A 278 -3.51 -37.64 -0.44
C ASN A 278 -3.61 -36.36 0.40
N HIS A 279 -2.69 -35.41 0.20
CA HIS A 279 -2.75 -34.12 0.88
C HIS A 279 -4.00 -33.31 0.52
N MET A 280 -4.39 -33.29 -0.76
CA MET A 280 -5.61 -32.61 -1.21
C MET A 280 -6.88 -33.30 -0.67
N ASP A 281 -6.89 -34.62 -0.55
CA ASP A 281 -8.03 -35.39 -0.04
C ASP A 281 -8.23 -35.18 1.45
N ASN A 282 -7.13 -35.16 2.21
CA ASN A 282 -7.15 -34.88 3.65
C ASN A 282 -7.65 -33.47 4.02
N ASN A 283 -7.65 -32.54 3.05
CA ASN A 283 -7.98 -31.13 3.25
C ASN A 283 -9.26 -30.66 2.54
N LEU A 284 -10.12 -31.58 2.11
CA LEU A 284 -11.38 -31.28 1.39
C LEU A 284 -12.37 -30.40 2.17
N LYS A 285 -12.28 -30.38 3.49
CA LYS A 285 -13.23 -29.67 4.37
C LYS A 285 -12.60 -28.48 5.11
N THR A 286 -11.27 -28.36 5.09
CA THR A 286 -10.52 -27.33 5.81
C THR A 286 -10.83 -25.95 5.25
N ILE A 287 -11.13 -25.00 6.13
CA ILE A 287 -11.32 -23.58 5.78
C ILE A 287 -10.21 -22.82 6.48
N ASN A 288 -9.36 -22.17 5.69
CA ASN A 288 -8.27 -21.33 6.14
C ASN A 288 -8.22 -20.06 5.26
N ASP A 289 -8.94 -19.04 5.67
CA ASP A 289 -9.04 -17.78 4.93
C ASP A 289 -7.70 -17.03 4.84
N ALA A 290 -6.80 -17.22 5.81
CA ALA A 290 -5.48 -16.58 5.83
C ALA A 290 -4.58 -17.12 4.71
N GLU A 291 -4.72 -18.42 4.38
CA GLU A 291 -4.06 -19.00 3.22
C GLU A 291 -4.55 -18.41 1.90
N ILE A 292 -5.83 -18.03 1.81
CA ILE A 292 -6.38 -17.34 0.63
C ILE A 292 -5.79 -15.94 0.51
N VAL A 293 -5.72 -15.18 1.61
CA VAL A 293 -5.05 -13.87 1.62
C VAL A 293 -3.60 -14.03 1.16
N SER A 294 -2.88 -14.99 1.75
CA SER A 294 -1.49 -15.27 1.40
C SER A 294 -1.32 -15.64 -0.07
N ILE A 295 -2.06 -16.62 -0.60
CA ILE A 295 -1.84 -17.08 -1.97
C ILE A 295 -2.15 -15.99 -2.99
N LEU A 296 -3.17 -15.16 -2.73
CA LEU A 296 -3.56 -14.06 -3.61
C LEU A 296 -2.56 -12.90 -3.53
N CYS A 297 -2.32 -12.34 -2.34
CA CYS A 297 -1.52 -11.13 -2.17
C CYS A 297 -0.01 -11.37 -2.24
N ILE A 298 0.47 -12.53 -1.78
CA ILE A 298 1.91 -12.82 -1.72
C ILE A 298 2.36 -13.53 -2.98
N LYS A 299 1.71 -14.65 -3.33
CA LYS A 299 2.19 -15.51 -4.43
C LYS A 299 1.70 -15.04 -5.79
N TYR A 300 0.38 -14.93 -5.96
CA TYR A 300 -0.22 -14.66 -7.26
C TYR A 300 0.05 -13.23 -7.74
N MET A 301 -0.10 -12.24 -6.86
CA MET A 301 0.17 -10.85 -7.22
C MET A 301 1.65 -10.58 -7.51
N TYR A 302 2.59 -11.29 -6.86
CA TYR A 302 4.01 -11.24 -7.23
C TYR A 302 4.24 -11.77 -8.65
N TYR A 303 3.64 -12.92 -8.98
CA TYR A 303 3.65 -13.46 -10.35
C TYR A 303 3.06 -12.45 -11.35
N LEU A 304 1.90 -11.86 -11.04
CA LEU A 304 1.27 -10.86 -11.90
C LEU A 304 2.17 -9.66 -12.11
N ARG A 305 2.68 -9.05 -11.04
CA ARG A 305 3.60 -7.90 -11.11
C ARG A 305 4.80 -8.21 -11.99
N ASN A 306 5.40 -9.39 -11.84
CA ASN A 306 6.57 -9.77 -12.63
C ASN A 306 6.22 -9.97 -14.12
N LYS A 307 5.01 -10.42 -14.45
CA LYS A 307 4.57 -10.58 -15.86
C LYS A 307 4.04 -9.31 -16.51
N THR A 308 3.47 -8.40 -15.72
CA THR A 308 2.73 -7.26 -16.26
C THR A 308 3.46 -5.94 -16.10
N ILE A 309 4.32 -5.79 -15.09
CA ILE A 309 4.81 -4.48 -14.64
C ILE A 309 6.34 -4.49 -14.36
N HIS A 310 7.02 -5.64 -14.47
CA HIS A 310 8.48 -5.66 -14.34
C HIS A 310 9.14 -4.78 -15.40
N GLY A 311 10.20 -4.05 -15.02
CA GLY A 311 10.88 -3.10 -15.90
C GLY A 311 11.56 -3.71 -17.14
N GLU A 312 11.58 -5.03 -17.24
CA GLU A 312 12.04 -5.78 -18.42
C GLU A 312 10.94 -5.97 -19.47
N HIS A 313 9.70 -5.63 -19.13
CA HIS A 313 8.59 -5.68 -20.05
C HIS A 313 8.24 -4.28 -20.57
N ILE A 314 7.72 -4.24 -21.80
CA ILE A 314 7.15 -3.01 -22.37
C ILE A 314 6.12 -2.46 -21.39
N ASP A 315 6.20 -1.15 -21.17
CA ASP A 315 5.33 -0.37 -20.32
C ASP A 315 3.86 -0.74 -20.56
N ALA A 316 3.11 -0.93 -19.47
CA ALA A 316 1.74 -1.42 -19.55
C ALA A 316 0.81 -0.50 -20.35
N GLY A 317 1.11 0.81 -20.39
CA GLY A 317 0.38 1.81 -21.18
C GLY A 317 0.53 1.63 -22.70
N PHE A 318 1.53 0.89 -23.17
CA PHE A 318 1.78 0.63 -24.60
C PHE A 318 1.28 -0.74 -25.07
N ARG A 319 0.70 -1.56 -24.18
CA ARG A 319 0.25 -2.91 -24.54
C ARG A 319 -1.08 -2.88 -25.26
N VAL A 320 -1.06 -3.16 -26.57
CA VAL A 320 -2.28 -3.35 -27.36
C VAL A 320 -3.01 -4.59 -26.84
N SER A 321 -4.16 -4.36 -26.20
CA SER A 321 -5.01 -5.39 -25.60
C SER A 321 -6.45 -5.17 -26.02
N PRO A 322 -7.28 -6.22 -26.23
CA PRO A 322 -8.72 -6.06 -26.32
C PRO A 322 -9.22 -5.34 -25.06
N SER A 323 -10.09 -4.35 -25.22
CA SER A 323 -10.55 -3.40 -24.19
C SER A 323 -11.03 -4.04 -22.88
N ASN A 324 -11.39 -5.33 -22.88
CA ASN A 324 -12.07 -6.00 -21.78
C ASN A 324 -11.34 -7.22 -21.16
N ALA A 325 -10.16 -7.64 -21.63
CA ALA A 325 -9.65 -8.99 -21.30
C ALA A 325 -8.72 -9.12 -20.06
N PRO A 326 -7.83 -8.17 -19.72
CA PRO A 326 -6.91 -8.35 -18.57
C PRO A 326 -7.04 -7.35 -17.41
N SER A 327 -7.79 -6.23 -17.56
CA SER A 327 -7.95 -5.21 -16.51
C SER A 327 -8.80 -5.69 -15.32
N GLY A 328 -9.79 -6.56 -15.55
CA GLY A 328 -10.69 -7.05 -14.49
C GLY A 328 -9.96 -7.85 -13.40
N ASN A 329 -8.96 -8.66 -13.77
CA ASN A 329 -8.11 -9.38 -12.83
C ASN A 329 -7.24 -8.42 -12.01
N ILE A 330 -6.56 -7.47 -12.67
CA ILE A 330 -5.71 -6.48 -11.98
C ILE A 330 -6.54 -5.65 -11.01
N LYS A 331 -7.72 -5.18 -11.42
CA LYS A 331 -8.66 -4.44 -10.57
C LYS A 331 -9.12 -5.27 -9.37
N TRP A 332 -9.43 -6.55 -9.57
CA TRP A 332 -9.82 -7.47 -8.50
C TRP A 332 -8.67 -7.69 -7.51
N CYS A 333 -7.47 -8.00 -8.00
CA CYS A 333 -6.28 -8.15 -7.17
C CYS A 333 -5.96 -6.88 -6.37
N LYS A 334 -6.02 -5.72 -7.03
CA LYS A 334 -5.81 -4.41 -6.41
C LYS A 334 -6.72 -4.19 -5.21
N LYS A 335 -8.01 -4.52 -5.34
CA LYS A 335 -8.97 -4.38 -4.25
C LYS A 335 -8.53 -5.16 -3.01
N ILE A 336 -8.13 -6.42 -3.17
CA ILE A 336 -7.73 -7.27 -2.03
C ILE A 336 -6.44 -6.74 -1.40
N LEU A 337 -5.47 -6.33 -2.23
CA LEU A 337 -4.21 -5.79 -1.74
C LEU A 337 -4.38 -4.47 -0.98
N ILE A 338 -5.31 -3.61 -1.40
CA ILE A 338 -5.66 -2.40 -0.65
C ILE A 338 -6.26 -2.76 0.71
N LEU A 339 -7.15 -3.75 0.79
CA LEU A 339 -7.72 -4.17 2.08
C LEU A 339 -6.64 -4.71 3.03
N LEU A 340 -5.71 -5.52 2.52
CA LEU A 340 -4.56 -5.98 3.30
C LEU A 340 -3.69 -4.79 3.74
N LEU A 341 -3.43 -3.82 2.86
CA LEU A 341 -2.70 -2.60 3.22
C LEU A 341 -3.38 -1.84 4.35
N CYS A 342 -4.70 -1.64 4.28
CA CYS A 342 -5.46 -1.00 5.34
C CYS A 342 -5.31 -1.75 6.67
N ASP A 343 -5.44 -3.08 6.67
CA ASP A 343 -5.18 -3.89 7.87
C ASP A 343 -3.77 -3.62 8.43
N LEU A 344 -2.74 -3.65 7.58
CA LEU A 344 -1.34 -3.44 7.99
C LEU A 344 -1.04 -2.02 8.49
N PHE A 345 -1.74 -1.00 7.98
CA PHE A 345 -1.72 0.35 8.57
C PHE A 345 -2.33 0.33 9.97
N ASN A 346 -3.49 -0.31 10.12
CA ASN A 346 -4.27 -0.36 11.35
C ASN A 346 -3.63 -1.21 12.48
N LEU A 347 -2.52 -1.91 12.20
CA LEU A 347 -1.71 -2.56 13.23
C LEU A 347 -0.89 -1.58 14.09
N ASN A 348 -0.82 -0.30 13.70
CA ASN A 348 -0.04 0.71 14.42
C ASN A 348 -0.86 1.52 15.44
N ARG A 349 -1.93 0.92 15.96
CA ARG A 349 -2.76 1.53 17.00
C ARG A 349 -1.98 1.82 18.28
#